data_AF-A0A7C5THD5-F1
#
_entry.id   AF-A0A7C5THD5-F1
#
_cell.length_a   1.000
_cell.length_b   1.000
_cell.length_c   1.000
_cell.angle_alpha   90.00
_cell.angle_beta   90.00
_cell.angle_gamma   90.00
#
_symmetry.space_group_name_H-M   'P 1'
#
loop_
_entity.id
_entity.type
_entity.pdbx_description
1 polymer ?
#
loop_
_entity_poly.entity_id
_entity_poly.type
_entity_poly.pdbx_seq_one_letter_code
_entity_poly.pdbx_strand_id
1 'polypeptide(L)' 'MGKPRCAICGKPMHGVDYESSSKSSSRPERPYGGYICHRCLERGIREAVRREVSKTWSS' A
#
# COMPACT_ATOMS: atom_id res chain seq x y z
N MET A 1 18.84 11.89 5.20
CA MET A 1 18.04 10.68 4.84
C MET A 1 16.63 11.10 4.45
N GLY A 2 16.19 10.76 3.24
CA GLY A 2 14.85 11.12 2.74
C GLY A 2 13.80 10.08 3.14
N LYS A 3 12.60 10.54 3.52
CA LYS A 3 11.46 9.66 3.84
C LYS A 3 11.10 8.79 2.63
N PRO A 4 10.78 7.49 2.83
CA PRO A 4 10.37 6.62 1.74
C PRO A 4 9.14 7.19 1.03
N ARG A 5 9.13 7.12 -0.30
CA ARG A 5 8.04 7.62 -1.14
C ARG A 5 7.20 6.46 -1.62
N CYS A 6 5.89 6.68 -1.71
CA CYS A 6 4.99 5.73 -2.34
C CYS A 6 5.33 5.54 -3.82
N ALA A 7 5.43 4.30 -4.29
CA ALA A 7 5.71 3.98 -5.70
C ALA A 7 4.60 4.45 -6.67
N ILE A 8 3.37 4.65 -6.18
CA ILE A 8 2.22 5.06 -7.01
C ILE A 8 2.05 6.59 -7.03
N CYS A 9 2.13 7.25 -5.88
CA CYS A 9 1.79 8.67 -5.75
C CYS A 9 2.97 9.57 -5.36
N GLY A 10 4.16 9.01 -5.12
CA GLY A 10 5.37 9.76 -4.75
C GLY A 10 5.31 10.48 -3.39
N LYS A 11 4.21 10.34 -2.65
CA LYS A 11 3.98 11.01 -1.36
C LYS A 11 4.87 10.37 -0.27
N PRO A 12 5.48 11.17 0.62
CA PRO A 12 6.28 10.64 1.71
C PRO A 12 5.40 9.78 2.63
N MET A 13 5.89 8.60 3.01
CA MET A 13 5.22 7.75 3.97
C MET A 13 5.49 8.24 5.38
N HIS A 14 4.43 8.32 6.18
CA HIS A 14 4.46 8.60 7.60
C HIS A 14 4.17 7.29 8.35
N GLY A 15 4.91 7.00 9.43
CA GLY A 15 4.75 5.78 10.23
C GLY A 15 5.47 4.54 9.68
N VAL A 16 6.53 4.75 8.89
CA VAL A 16 7.46 3.69 8.50
C VAL A 16 8.82 4.08 9.09
N ASP A 17 9.10 3.63 10.31
CA ASP A 17 10.31 3.94 11.04
C ASP A 17 11.47 3.05 10.59
N TYR A 18 12.15 3.51 9.53
CA TYR A 18 13.27 2.79 8.91
C TYR A 18 14.61 2.96 9.66
N GLU A 19 14.65 3.78 10.72
CA GLU A 19 15.79 3.88 11.66
C GLU A 19 15.87 2.67 12.59
N SER A 20 14.81 1.84 12.66
CA SER A 20 14.84 0.59 13.40
C SER A 20 15.34 -0.55 12.51
N SER A 21 16.45 -1.17 12.90
CA SER A 21 17.10 -2.33 12.26
C SER A 21 16.24 -3.61 12.23
N SER A 22 15.02 -3.56 12.74
CA SER A 22 14.04 -4.64 12.78
C SER A 22 13.27 -4.71 11.46
N LYS A 23 13.51 -5.75 10.65
CA LYS A 23 12.79 -6.01 9.38
C LYS A 23 11.25 -5.99 9.53
N SER A 24 10.75 -6.31 10.73
CA SER A 24 9.33 -6.36 11.11
C SER A 24 8.73 -4.98 11.39
N SER A 25 9.49 -4.06 12.02
CA SER A 25 9.00 -2.69 12.33
C SER A 25 9.06 -1.77 11.10
N SER A 26 9.97 -2.06 10.17
CA SER A 26 10.12 -1.31 8.90
C SER A 26 9.05 -1.64 7.85
N ARG A 27 8.31 -2.76 7.99
CA ARG A 27 7.28 -3.18 7.03
C ARG A 27 5.98 -3.44 7.77
N PRO A 28 4.95 -2.59 7.62
CA PRO A 28 3.66 -2.88 8.23
C PRO A 28 3.12 -4.20 7.64
N GLU A 29 2.49 -5.02 8.48
CA GLU A 29 2.01 -6.39 8.16
C GLU A 29 0.93 -6.46 7.08
N ARG A 30 0.56 -5.31 6.49
CA ARG A 30 -0.39 -5.21 5.40
C ARG A 30 0.27 -5.55 4.05
N PRO A 31 -0.50 -6.08 3.07
CA PRO A 31 0.00 -6.27 1.72
C PRO A 31 0.56 -4.96 1.14
N TYR A 32 1.74 -5.07 0.51
CA TYR A 32 2.49 -3.93 -0.06
C TYR A 32 2.94 -2.86 0.97
N GLY A 33 3.02 -3.23 2.25
CA GLY A 33 3.55 -2.39 3.33
C GLY A 33 5.00 -1.94 3.07
N GLY A 34 5.23 -0.62 3.06
CA GLY A 34 6.55 -0.02 2.78
C GLY A 34 6.84 0.23 1.30
N TYR A 35 5.98 -0.23 0.38
CA TYR A 35 6.10 0.03 -1.07
C TYR A 35 5.03 1.02 -1.56
N ILE A 36 3.78 0.84 -1.12
CA ILE A 36 2.68 1.77 -1.40
C ILE A 36 2.05 2.32 -0.12
N CYS A 37 1.50 3.52 -0.20
CA CYS A 37 0.81 4.13 0.93
C CYS A 37 -0.59 3.52 1.12
N HIS A 38 -1.12 3.61 2.35
CA HIS A 38 -2.43 3.04 2.70
C HIS A 38 -3.56 3.52 1.76
N ARG A 39 -3.53 4.79 1.33
CA ARG A 39 -4.56 5.36 0.44
C ARG A 39 -4.54 4.74 -0.95
N CYS A 40 -3.35 4.49 -1.51
CA CYS A 40 -3.23 3.86 -2.82
C CYS A 40 -3.64 2.38 -2.75
N LEU A 41 -3.28 1.69 -1.66
CA LEU A 41 -3.73 0.32 -1.42
C LEU A 41 -5.27 0.24 -1.32
N GLU A 42 -5.90 1.09 -0.51
CA GLU A 42 -7.35 1.13 -0.36
C GLU A 42 -8.06 1.35 -1.70
N ARG A 43 -7.55 2.30 -2.51
CA ARG A 43 -8.12 2.59 -3.83
C ARG A 43 -8.00 1.39 -4.76
N GLY A 44 -6.82 0.76 -4.81
CA GLY A 44 -6.57 -0.43 -5.63
C GLY A 44 -7.45 -1.62 -5.24
N ILE A 45 -7.63 -1.89 -3.94
CA ILE A 45 -8.52 -2.96 -3.45
C ILE A 45 -9.96 -2.68 -3.88
N ARG A 46 -10.46 -1.45 -3.68
CA ARG A 46 -11.82 -1.07 -4.07
C ARG A 46 -12.05 -1.23 -5.58
N GLU A 47 -11.10 -0.82 -6.40
CA GLU A 47 -11.18 -0.97 -7.86
C GLU A 47 -11.13 -2.44 -8.30
N ALA A 48 -10.27 -3.25 -7.68
CA ALA A 48 -10.17 -4.68 -7.97
C ALA A 48 -11.49 -5.41 -7.65
N VAL A 49 -12.06 -5.16 -6.47
CA VAL A 49 -13.35 -5.76 -6.06
C VAL A 49 -14.48 -5.34 -7.01
N ARG A 50 -14.56 -4.05 -7.38
CA ARG A 50 -15.59 -3.58 -8.34
C ARG A 50 -15.49 -4.27 -9.70
N ARG A 51 -14.25 -4.45 -10.20
CA ARG A 51 -14.01 -5.17 -11.46
C ARG A 51 -14.42 -6.63 -11.35
N GLU A 52 -14.11 -7.28 -10.25
CA GLU A 52 -14.48 -8.68 -10.04
C GLU A 52 -16.00 -8.86 -10.01
N VAL A 53 -16.69 -8.06 -9.20
CA VAL A 53 -18.17 -8.11 -9.08
C VAL A 53 -18.86 -7.85 -10.43
N SER A 54 -18.32 -6.93 -11.24
CA SER A 54 -18.89 -6.64 -12.56
C SER A 54 -18.83 -7.82 -13.53
N LYS A 55 -17.79 -8.67 -13.43
CA LYS A 55 -17.65 -9.87 -14.26
C LYS A 55 -18.61 -10.96 -13.81
N THR A 56 -18.71 -11.18 -12.50
CA THR A 56 -19.52 -12.25 -11.92
C THR A 56 -21.01 -12.08 -12.18
N TRP A 57 -21.47 -10.85 -12.47
CA TRP A 57 -22.88 -10.60 -12.80
C TRP A 57 -23.19 -10.66 -14.29
N SER A 58 -22.16 -10.72 -15.14
CA SER A 58 -22.29 -10.78 -16.60
C SER A 58 -22.08 -12.21 -17.14
N SER A 59 -21.94 -13.20 -16.26
CA SER A 59 -21.82 -14.64 -16.55
C SER A 59 -22.97 -15.38 -15.91
#